data_AF-A0A6C0LCB3-F1
#
_entry.id   AF-A0A6C0LCB3-F1
#
_cell.length_a   1.000
_cell.length_b   1.000
_cell.length_c   1.000
_cell.angle_alpha   90.00
_cell.angle_beta   90.00
_cell.angle_gamma   90.00
#
_symmetry.space_group_name_H-M   'P 1'
#
loop_
_entity.id
_entity.type
_entity.pdbx_description
1 polymer ?
#
loop_
_entity_poly.entity_id
_entity_poly.type
_entity_poly.pdbx_seq_one_letter_code
_entity_poly.pdbx_strand_id
1 'polypeptide(L)'
;MFKYTFEEKQTYFTPVYEKSGHIYKDAEGNPATFMGSLNAGDEQLYVGGGAINKAFNMAIRTDNYDTTLFDLSTNIHLSCYMDCYNIKEEEDLVPDKYSRTKYLNKINNEYFNSKKAGTLHHFDEFKKGGKFENNPYFADMYLYISESRLTDFLSDNLYPGDIFIDILKTKPYNNETNKAMIYCVGPKGRRSTADNFKEAVYIVGKNIATAIYHYNNKIDTKKIDYVRICLISGGGFKHDSVSHIEVAECIIKGIHEAHKANINKQAENVVYNFAYDNDVFRQAFDNLQLL
;
A
#
# COMPACT_ATOMS: atom_id res chain seq x y z
N MET A 1 7.61 19.83 -5.64
CA MET A 1 8.79 19.09 -5.11
C MET A 1 8.31 18.02 -4.14
N PHE A 2 8.94 16.84 -4.09
CA PHE A 2 8.69 15.83 -3.05
C PHE A 2 9.78 15.93 -1.96
N LYS A 3 9.52 15.37 -0.78
CA LYS A 3 10.45 15.43 0.35
C LYS A 3 10.50 14.11 1.11
N TYR A 4 11.68 13.75 1.60
CA TYR A 4 11.85 12.64 2.55
C TYR A 4 11.90 13.15 3.99
N THR A 5 11.25 12.44 4.90
CA THR A 5 11.37 12.65 6.34
C THR A 5 11.48 11.30 7.06
N PHE A 6 12.07 11.30 8.24
CA PHE A 6 12.37 10.08 8.99
C PHE A 6 11.88 10.26 10.42
N GLU A 7 11.00 9.37 10.88
CA GLU A 7 10.55 9.37 12.26
C GLU A 7 11.70 9.03 13.20
N GLU A 8 11.74 9.71 14.34
CA GLU A 8 12.68 9.43 15.42
C GLU A 8 12.10 8.43 16.41
N LYS A 9 12.95 7.80 17.22
CA LYS A 9 12.51 6.88 18.25
C LYS A 9 11.73 7.62 19.34
N GLN A 10 10.41 7.61 19.25
CA GLN A 10 9.55 8.12 20.32
C GLN A 10 9.00 6.99 21.21
N THR A 11 8.70 5.84 20.62
CA THR A 11 8.21 4.64 21.31
C THR A 11 8.77 3.37 20.65
N TYR A 12 8.26 2.20 21.04
CA TYR A 12 8.63 0.93 20.40
C TYR A 12 8.09 0.80 18.96
N PHE A 13 7.00 1.51 18.62
CA PHE A 13 6.34 1.38 17.32
C PHE A 13 5.79 2.74 16.86
N THR A 14 6.18 3.18 15.67
CA THR A 14 5.61 4.39 15.06
C THR A 14 4.11 4.17 14.81
N PRO A 15 3.20 5.04 15.30
CA PRO A 15 1.77 4.90 15.03
C PRO A 15 1.48 4.86 13.53
N VAL A 16 0.53 4.01 13.10
CA VAL A 16 0.09 4.00 11.69
C VAL A 16 -0.66 5.28 11.31
N TYR A 17 -1.28 5.92 12.29
CA TYR A 17 -1.95 7.21 12.18
C TYR A 17 -1.73 8.00 13.47
N GLU A 18 -1.71 9.33 13.37
CA GLU A 18 -1.56 10.21 14.52
C GLU A 18 -2.91 10.58 15.11
N LYS A 19 -2.91 10.91 16.41
CA LYS A 19 -4.12 11.33 17.12
C LYS A 19 -4.60 12.70 16.66
N SER A 20 -5.84 13.04 17.00
CA SER A 20 -6.37 14.40 16.83
C SER A 20 -5.43 15.46 17.44
N GLY A 21 -5.29 16.59 16.75
CA GLY A 21 -4.40 17.69 17.12
C GLY A 21 -2.97 17.58 16.59
N HIS A 22 -2.54 16.42 16.09
CA HIS A 22 -1.27 16.31 15.37
C HIS A 22 -1.36 16.96 13.99
N ILE A 23 -0.36 17.76 13.64
CA ILE A 23 -0.27 18.46 12.35
C ILE A 23 0.88 17.84 11.54
N TYR A 24 0.51 17.05 10.54
CA TYR A 24 1.44 16.63 9.49
C TYR A 24 1.86 17.85 8.67
N LYS A 25 3.10 17.85 8.16
CA LYS A 25 3.59 18.91 7.29
C LYS A 25 3.81 18.38 5.88
N ASP A 26 3.32 19.09 4.88
CA ASP A 26 3.56 18.79 3.47
C ASP A 26 5.01 19.16 3.06
N ALA A 27 5.32 19.05 1.76
CA ALA A 27 6.69 19.27 1.28
C ALA A 27 7.11 20.74 1.37
N GLU A 28 6.15 21.67 1.41
CA GLU A 28 6.35 23.11 1.57
C GLU A 28 6.38 23.54 3.05
N GLY A 29 6.03 22.65 3.96
CA GLY A 29 5.99 22.91 5.41
C GLY A 29 4.64 23.41 5.92
N ASN A 30 3.62 23.46 5.06
CA ASN A 30 2.25 23.79 5.42
C ASN A 30 1.55 22.57 6.07
N PRO A 31 0.44 22.76 6.81
CA PRO A 31 -0.36 21.65 7.29
C PRO A 31 -0.84 20.74 6.15
N ALA A 32 -0.44 19.47 6.18
CA ALA A 32 -0.87 18.49 5.21
C ALA A 32 -2.36 18.20 5.38
N THR A 33 -3.06 18.04 4.27
CA THR A 33 -4.51 17.92 4.23
C THR A 33 -4.96 16.48 3.99
N PHE A 34 -4.08 15.59 3.54
CA PHE A 34 -4.41 14.22 3.20
C PHE A 34 -3.21 13.29 3.39
N MET A 35 -3.24 12.56 4.50
CA MET A 35 -2.30 11.51 4.81
C MET A 35 -2.80 10.12 4.42
N GLY A 36 -1.93 9.39 3.71
CA GLY A 36 -2.00 7.95 3.47
C GLY A 36 -0.96 7.19 4.30
N SER A 37 -1.30 6.01 4.80
CA SER A 37 -0.37 5.17 5.58
C SER A 37 -0.22 3.78 4.99
N LEU A 38 1.02 3.34 4.77
CA LEU A 38 1.33 2.04 4.16
C LEU A 38 1.14 0.90 5.17
N ASN A 39 0.17 0.04 4.86
CA ASN A 39 -0.02 -1.25 5.48
C ASN A 39 0.80 -2.32 4.75
N ALA A 40 1.73 -2.96 5.47
CA ALA A 40 2.36 -4.19 5.02
C ALA A 40 1.38 -5.36 5.18
N GLY A 41 0.62 -5.57 4.10
CA GLY A 41 -0.49 -6.52 4.02
C GLY A 41 -0.08 -7.98 3.99
N ASP A 42 -1.10 -8.83 4.06
CA ASP A 42 -0.99 -10.28 4.01
C ASP A 42 -1.45 -10.80 2.63
N GLU A 43 -0.91 -11.93 2.18
CA GLU A 43 -1.28 -12.52 0.89
C GLU A 43 -2.75 -12.93 0.81
N GLN A 44 -3.41 -13.14 1.95
CA GLN A 44 -4.85 -13.36 2.05
C GLN A 44 -5.68 -12.07 1.86
N LEU A 45 -5.05 -10.91 1.65
CA LEU A 45 -5.67 -9.62 1.37
C LEU A 45 -6.52 -9.02 2.51
N TYR A 46 -6.44 -9.55 3.73
CA TYR A 46 -7.16 -8.99 4.88
C TYR A 46 -6.40 -7.82 5.54
N VAL A 47 -7.15 -6.99 6.27
CA VAL A 47 -6.65 -5.99 7.22
C VAL A 47 -6.83 -6.51 8.64
N GLY A 48 -5.73 -6.75 9.35
CA GLY A 48 -5.74 -7.30 10.71
C GLY A 48 -4.63 -8.31 11.00
N GLY A 49 -4.95 -9.38 11.72
CA GLY A 49 -3.96 -10.41 12.10
C GLY A 49 -2.94 -9.91 13.12
N GLY A 50 -1.67 -9.79 12.71
CA GLY A 50 -0.53 -9.44 13.56
C GLY A 50 0.22 -8.16 13.15
N ALA A 51 1.19 -7.77 13.98
CA ALA A 51 2.13 -6.66 13.72
C ALA A 51 1.47 -5.38 13.19
N ILE A 52 2.02 -4.78 12.13
CA ILE A 52 1.51 -3.52 11.57
C ILE A 52 0.12 -3.67 10.95
N ASN A 53 -0.19 -4.79 10.31
CA ASN A 53 -1.52 -5.03 9.74
C ASN A 53 -2.61 -5.06 10.84
N LYS A 54 -2.28 -5.59 12.03
CA LYS A 54 -3.14 -5.48 13.22
C LYS A 54 -3.30 -4.03 13.70
N ALA A 55 -2.25 -3.22 13.63
CA ALA A 55 -2.33 -1.82 14.03
C ALA A 55 -3.29 -1.03 13.13
N PHE A 56 -3.33 -1.30 11.83
CA PHE A 56 -4.35 -0.74 10.92
C PHE A 56 -5.76 -1.16 11.31
N ASN A 57 -5.99 -2.45 11.56
CA ASN A 57 -7.30 -2.92 12.03
C ASN A 57 -7.75 -2.18 13.30
N MET A 58 -6.85 -2.01 14.28
CA MET A 58 -7.16 -1.29 15.51
C MET A 58 -7.40 0.21 15.31
N ALA A 59 -6.75 0.84 14.34
CA ALA A 59 -6.89 2.28 14.09
C ALA A 59 -8.14 2.63 13.26
N ILE A 60 -8.56 1.74 12.36
CA ILE A 60 -9.70 1.95 11.45
C ILE A 60 -11.02 1.56 12.14
N ARG A 61 -11.06 0.46 12.88
CA ARG A 61 -12.28 0.01 13.54
C ARG A 61 -12.65 0.87 14.73
N THR A 62 -13.94 0.97 15.00
CA THR A 62 -14.48 1.72 16.14
C THR A 62 -14.69 0.85 17.38
N ASP A 63 -14.74 -0.48 17.23
CA ASP A 63 -14.91 -1.45 18.33
C ASP A 63 -13.80 -2.52 18.29
N ASN A 64 -13.25 -2.83 19.46
CA ASN A 64 -12.18 -3.81 19.61
C ASN A 64 -12.60 -5.29 19.44
N TYR A 65 -13.90 -5.58 19.45
CA TYR A 65 -14.43 -6.93 19.21
C TYR A 65 -14.92 -7.13 17.78
N ASP A 66 -14.96 -6.06 16.99
CA ASP A 66 -15.39 -6.10 15.60
C ASP A 66 -14.32 -6.75 14.70
N THR A 67 -14.70 -7.84 14.07
CA THR A 67 -13.90 -8.59 13.08
C THR A 67 -14.36 -8.33 11.64
N THR A 68 -15.38 -7.51 11.42
CA THR A 68 -15.98 -7.27 10.11
C THR A 68 -14.94 -6.74 9.12
N LEU A 69 -14.05 -5.84 9.56
CA LEU A 69 -12.98 -5.31 8.70
C LEU A 69 -12.07 -6.41 8.15
N PHE A 70 -11.76 -7.43 8.94
CA PHE A 70 -10.88 -8.53 8.53
C PHE A 70 -11.48 -9.33 7.36
N ASP A 71 -12.73 -9.79 7.51
CA ASP A 71 -13.39 -10.59 6.48
C ASP A 71 -13.77 -9.73 5.26
N LEU A 72 -14.27 -8.51 5.51
CA LEU A 72 -14.74 -7.62 4.44
C LEU A 72 -13.59 -7.09 3.57
N SER A 73 -12.42 -6.82 4.14
CA SER A 73 -11.25 -6.39 3.35
C SER A 73 -10.75 -7.49 2.41
N THR A 74 -10.78 -8.76 2.83
CA THR A 74 -10.46 -9.90 1.96
C THR A 74 -11.35 -9.88 0.70
N ASN A 75 -12.65 -9.74 0.93
CA ASN A 75 -13.66 -9.75 -0.11
C ASN A 75 -13.50 -8.59 -1.09
N ILE A 76 -13.27 -7.38 -0.56
CA ILE A 76 -13.23 -6.16 -1.37
C ILE A 76 -11.95 -6.08 -2.19
N HIS A 77 -10.79 -6.33 -1.59
CA HIS A 77 -9.53 -6.31 -2.33
C HIS A 77 -9.53 -7.35 -3.45
N LEU A 78 -10.10 -8.53 -3.19
CA LEU A 78 -10.24 -9.57 -4.21
C LEU A 78 -11.24 -9.19 -5.31
N SER A 79 -12.42 -8.65 -4.96
CA SER A 79 -13.38 -8.16 -5.95
C SER A 79 -12.82 -7.00 -6.78
N CYS A 80 -12.01 -6.11 -6.19
CA CYS A 80 -11.34 -5.02 -6.90
C CYS A 80 -10.36 -5.56 -7.95
N TYR A 81 -9.57 -6.57 -7.61
CA TYR A 81 -8.74 -7.26 -8.59
C TYR A 81 -9.57 -7.86 -9.73
N MET A 82 -10.63 -8.60 -9.38
CA MET A 82 -11.46 -9.28 -10.37
C MET A 82 -12.10 -8.30 -11.34
N ASP A 83 -12.64 -7.19 -10.82
CA ASP A 83 -13.20 -6.09 -11.60
C ASP A 83 -12.16 -5.48 -12.55
N CYS A 84 -10.94 -5.20 -12.06
CA CYS A 84 -9.86 -4.65 -12.89
C CYS A 84 -9.57 -5.48 -14.15
N TYR A 85 -9.66 -6.80 -14.03
CA TYR A 85 -9.41 -7.77 -15.10
C TYR A 85 -10.68 -8.31 -15.78
N ASN A 86 -11.87 -7.76 -15.47
CA ASN A 86 -13.16 -8.25 -15.98
C ASN A 86 -13.41 -9.74 -15.71
N ILE A 87 -12.88 -10.27 -14.60
CA ILE A 87 -13.06 -11.66 -14.21
C ILE A 87 -14.42 -11.79 -13.53
N LYS A 88 -15.34 -12.50 -14.19
CA LYS A 88 -16.67 -12.75 -13.64
C LYS A 88 -16.59 -13.69 -12.44
N GLU A 89 -17.36 -13.33 -11.42
CA GLU A 89 -17.71 -14.23 -10.32
C GLU A 89 -18.53 -15.39 -10.89
N GLU A 90 -18.17 -16.62 -10.53
CA GLU A 90 -18.88 -17.81 -11.01
C GLU A 90 -20.15 -18.12 -10.21
N GLU A 91 -20.31 -17.48 -9.05
CA GLU A 91 -21.44 -17.64 -8.13
C GLU A 91 -21.91 -16.24 -7.70
N ASP A 92 -23.19 -16.05 -7.36
CA ASP A 92 -23.75 -14.79 -6.81
C ASP A 92 -23.26 -14.49 -5.37
N LEU A 93 -22.11 -15.04 -4.98
CA LEU A 93 -21.50 -14.89 -3.66
C LEU A 93 -20.24 -14.03 -3.74
N VAL A 94 -20.05 -13.19 -2.74
CA VAL A 94 -18.83 -12.39 -2.59
C VAL A 94 -17.63 -13.32 -2.45
N PRO A 95 -16.58 -13.16 -3.29
CA PRO A 95 -15.46 -14.08 -3.28
C PRO A 95 -14.74 -13.98 -1.93
N ASP A 96 -14.72 -15.10 -1.21
CA ASP A 96 -14.12 -15.19 0.12
C ASP A 96 -12.68 -15.72 0.06
N LYS A 97 -12.07 -15.85 1.24
CA LYS A 97 -10.71 -16.39 1.40
C LYS A 97 -10.48 -17.78 0.79
N TYR A 98 -11.51 -18.64 0.70
CA TYR A 98 -11.40 -20.00 0.16
C TYR A 98 -11.40 -19.98 -1.37
N SER A 99 -12.12 -19.05 -1.97
CA SER A 99 -12.16 -18.83 -3.42
C SER A 99 -10.96 -18.03 -3.96
N ARG A 100 -10.21 -17.34 -3.08
CA ARG A 100 -9.08 -16.45 -3.42
C ARG A 100 -8.10 -17.06 -4.42
N THR A 101 -7.53 -18.22 -4.10
CA THR A 101 -6.50 -18.87 -4.92
C THR A 101 -6.97 -19.12 -6.36
N LYS A 102 -8.25 -19.48 -6.53
CA LYS A 102 -8.87 -19.71 -7.84
C LYS A 102 -8.94 -18.42 -8.66
N TYR A 103 -9.39 -17.32 -8.08
CA TYR A 103 -9.52 -16.05 -8.79
C TYR A 103 -8.17 -15.39 -9.05
N LEU A 104 -7.23 -15.47 -8.11
CA LEU A 104 -5.87 -14.97 -8.29
C LEU A 104 -5.13 -15.67 -9.44
N ASN A 105 -5.37 -16.96 -9.65
CA ASN A 105 -4.86 -17.66 -10.84
C ASN A 105 -5.37 -17.06 -12.15
N LYS A 106 -6.67 -16.74 -12.22
CA LYS A 106 -7.24 -16.09 -13.39
C LYS A 106 -6.64 -14.69 -13.59
N ILE A 107 -6.49 -13.93 -12.51
CA ILE A 107 -5.87 -12.59 -12.51
C ILE A 107 -4.44 -12.65 -13.08
N ASN A 108 -3.62 -13.60 -12.65
CA ASN A 108 -2.26 -13.75 -13.17
C ASN A 108 -2.23 -14.12 -14.65
N ASN A 109 -3.14 -14.98 -15.10
CA ASN A 109 -3.26 -15.32 -16.52
C ASN A 109 -3.65 -14.08 -17.34
N GLU A 110 -4.58 -13.27 -16.84
CA GLU A 110 -5.02 -12.04 -17.50
C GLU A 110 -3.96 -10.93 -17.47
N TYR A 111 -3.10 -10.87 -16.44
CA TYR A 111 -2.03 -9.86 -16.35
C TYR A 111 -1.20 -9.78 -17.64
N PHE A 112 -0.73 -10.92 -18.14
CA PHE A 112 0.12 -11.00 -19.34
C PHE A 112 -0.63 -10.75 -20.65
N ASN A 113 -1.96 -10.94 -20.65
CA ASN A 113 -2.80 -10.76 -21.84
C ASN A 113 -3.45 -9.37 -21.89
N SER A 114 -3.50 -8.67 -20.76
CA SER A 114 -4.14 -7.36 -20.62
C SER A 114 -3.16 -6.21 -20.88
N LYS A 115 -3.70 -5.00 -21.09
CA LYS A 115 -2.94 -3.74 -21.13
C LYS A 115 -3.08 -2.95 -19.83
N LYS A 116 -3.27 -3.64 -18.70
CA LYS A 116 -3.57 -3.01 -17.39
C LYS A 116 -2.32 -2.67 -16.56
N ALA A 117 -1.16 -3.26 -16.89
CA ALA A 117 0.10 -2.96 -16.20
C ALA A 117 0.42 -1.45 -16.25
N GLY A 118 0.82 -0.87 -15.12
CA GLY A 118 1.09 0.57 -14.99
C GLY A 118 -0.13 1.46 -14.97
N THR A 119 -1.32 0.91 -14.70
CA THR A 119 -2.54 1.70 -14.61
C THR A 119 -3.14 1.67 -13.22
N LEU A 120 -3.76 2.80 -12.84
CA LEU A 120 -4.53 2.92 -11.60
C LEU A 120 -6.01 2.73 -11.92
N HIS A 121 -6.53 1.56 -11.55
CA HIS A 121 -7.93 1.19 -11.65
C HIS A 121 -8.75 1.84 -10.53
N HIS A 122 -9.96 2.29 -10.83
CA HIS A 122 -10.91 2.82 -9.86
C HIS A 122 -12.03 1.79 -9.66
N PHE A 123 -12.28 1.39 -8.41
CA PHE A 123 -13.27 0.38 -8.08
C PHE A 123 -14.62 1.02 -7.73
N ASP A 124 -15.50 1.06 -8.72
CA ASP A 124 -16.77 1.80 -8.65
C ASP A 124 -17.86 1.14 -7.80
N GLU A 125 -17.60 -0.04 -7.23
CA GLU A 125 -18.57 -0.82 -6.45
C GLU A 125 -18.92 -0.22 -5.08
N PHE A 126 -18.27 0.88 -4.68
CA PHE A 126 -18.69 1.69 -3.51
C PHE A 126 -19.78 2.71 -3.82
N LYS A 127 -20.05 2.99 -5.10
CA LYS A 127 -21.08 3.95 -5.53
C LYS A 127 -22.48 3.38 -5.29
N LYS A 128 -23.50 4.24 -5.38
CA LYS A 128 -24.91 3.85 -5.22
C LYS A 128 -25.29 2.70 -6.17
N GLY A 129 -25.83 1.62 -5.64
CA GLY A 129 -26.18 0.40 -6.36
C GLY A 129 -25.01 -0.57 -6.56
N GLY A 130 -23.79 -0.21 -6.15
CA GLY A 130 -22.62 -1.08 -6.16
C GLY A 130 -22.61 -2.08 -5.01
N LYS A 131 -21.85 -3.16 -5.19
CA LYS A 131 -21.75 -4.32 -4.29
C LYS A 131 -21.34 -3.94 -2.86
N PHE A 132 -20.59 -2.85 -2.70
CA PHE A 132 -20.05 -2.38 -1.43
C PHE A 132 -20.54 -0.98 -1.03
N GLU A 133 -21.67 -0.51 -1.57
CA GLU A 133 -22.28 0.80 -1.23
C GLU A 133 -22.35 1.02 0.30
N ASN A 134 -22.79 -0.01 1.03
CA ASN A 134 -23.01 0.03 2.48
C ASN A 134 -21.78 -0.35 3.32
N ASN A 135 -20.59 -0.42 2.73
CA ASN A 135 -19.36 -0.71 3.47
C ASN A 135 -19.15 0.28 4.63
N PRO A 136 -18.86 -0.13 5.87
CA PRO A 136 -18.74 0.81 6.98
C PRO A 136 -17.37 1.51 7.11
N TYR A 137 -16.31 1.01 6.46
CA TYR A 137 -14.92 1.45 6.66
C TYR A 137 -14.30 2.20 5.48
N PHE A 138 -14.63 1.80 4.25
CA PHE A 138 -14.05 2.30 3.02
C PHE A 138 -15.10 3.05 2.20
N ALA A 139 -14.75 4.27 1.79
CA ALA A 139 -15.58 5.16 0.99
C ALA A 139 -15.32 4.98 -0.51
N ASP A 140 -14.10 4.59 -0.87
CA ASP A 140 -13.63 4.45 -2.24
C ASP A 140 -12.34 3.60 -2.26
N MET A 141 -11.98 3.05 -3.41
CA MET A 141 -10.78 2.21 -3.57
C MET A 141 -10.19 2.31 -4.97
N TYR A 142 -8.86 2.30 -5.00
CA TYR A 142 -8.10 2.27 -6.25
C TYR A 142 -7.05 1.17 -6.18
N LEU A 143 -6.75 0.55 -7.32
CA LEU A 143 -5.75 -0.49 -7.45
C LEU A 143 -4.77 -0.14 -8.56
N TYR A 144 -3.52 0.06 -8.19
CA TYR A 144 -2.42 0.21 -9.13
C TYR A 144 -1.82 -1.17 -9.45
N ILE A 145 -1.83 -1.52 -10.73
CA ILE A 145 -1.24 -2.76 -11.23
C ILE A 145 0.23 -2.51 -11.56
N SER A 146 1.13 -3.28 -10.96
CA SER A 146 2.57 -3.17 -11.20
C SER A 146 2.92 -3.23 -12.70
N GLU A 147 3.81 -2.36 -13.16
CA GLU A 147 4.36 -2.42 -14.53
C GLU A 147 5.32 -3.59 -14.74
N SER A 148 5.96 -4.02 -13.66
CA SER A 148 7.01 -5.04 -13.69
C SER A 148 6.70 -6.10 -12.65
N ARG A 149 6.74 -7.37 -13.07
CA ARG A 149 6.52 -8.52 -12.19
C ARG A 149 7.68 -9.49 -12.27
N LEU A 150 8.26 -9.80 -11.11
CA LEU A 150 9.14 -10.95 -10.98
C LEU A 150 8.32 -12.23 -10.88
N THR A 151 8.73 -13.27 -11.60
CA THR A 151 7.96 -14.50 -11.75
C THR A 151 8.11 -15.46 -10.57
N ASP A 152 9.16 -15.32 -9.75
CA ASP A 152 9.46 -16.15 -8.60
C ASP A 152 8.81 -15.66 -7.28
N PHE A 153 8.08 -14.54 -7.31
CA PHE A 153 7.43 -13.95 -6.14
C PHE A 153 5.93 -14.23 -6.02
N LEU A 154 5.36 -15.08 -6.88
CA LEU A 154 3.97 -15.49 -6.74
C LEU A 154 3.81 -16.35 -5.47
N SER A 155 3.16 -15.78 -4.45
CA SER A 155 2.83 -16.47 -3.20
C SER A 155 1.32 -16.71 -3.15
N ASP A 156 0.90 -17.98 -3.11
CA ASP A 156 -0.51 -18.38 -3.25
C ASP A 156 -1.22 -17.71 -4.44
N ASN A 157 -0.52 -17.58 -5.57
CA ASN A 157 -0.98 -16.91 -6.80
C ASN A 157 -1.23 -15.40 -6.66
N LEU A 158 -0.87 -14.76 -5.55
CA LEU A 158 -0.84 -13.30 -5.49
C LEU A 158 0.52 -12.79 -5.93
N TYR A 159 0.54 -11.78 -6.81
CA TYR A 159 1.75 -11.01 -7.06
C TYR A 159 1.93 -9.94 -5.96
N PRO A 160 3.04 -9.94 -5.21
CA PRO A 160 3.33 -8.89 -4.25
C PRO A 160 3.79 -7.61 -4.95
N GLY A 161 3.30 -6.45 -4.52
CA GLY A 161 3.74 -5.16 -5.03
C GLY A 161 2.72 -4.38 -5.86
N ASP A 162 1.54 -4.94 -6.18
CA ASP A 162 0.40 -4.10 -6.55
C ASP A 162 -0.02 -3.26 -5.34
N ILE A 163 -0.55 -2.05 -5.59
CA ILE A 163 -0.81 -1.05 -4.55
C ILE A 163 -2.29 -0.69 -4.53
N PHE A 164 -2.95 -0.94 -3.41
CA PHE A 164 -4.28 -0.41 -3.16
C PHE A 164 -4.18 0.95 -2.48
N ILE A 165 -5.08 1.86 -2.83
CA ILE A 165 -5.33 3.12 -2.12
C ILE A 165 -6.77 3.09 -1.64
N ASP A 166 -6.95 2.85 -0.35
CA ASP A 166 -8.23 2.65 0.29
C ASP A 166 -8.64 3.93 1.01
N ILE A 167 -9.67 4.59 0.51
CA ILE A 167 -10.18 5.83 1.09
C ILE A 167 -11.09 5.48 2.25
N LEU A 168 -10.78 5.99 3.44
CA LEU A 168 -11.50 5.66 4.66
C LEU A 168 -12.79 6.50 4.79
N LYS A 169 -13.90 5.88 5.23
CA LYS A 169 -15.14 6.58 5.61
C LYS A 169 -14.95 7.35 6.91
N THR A 170 -14.26 6.74 7.86
CA THR A 170 -13.94 7.35 9.15
C THR A 170 -12.52 7.91 9.12
N LYS A 171 -12.27 8.88 9.98
CA LYS A 171 -10.95 9.49 10.16
C LYS A 171 -10.32 8.87 11.40
N PRO A 172 -9.34 7.97 11.29
CA PRO A 172 -8.69 7.36 12.44
C PRO A 172 -8.30 8.41 13.49
N TYR A 173 -8.66 8.14 14.74
CA TYR A 173 -8.42 9.03 15.89
C TYR A 173 -8.99 10.45 15.75
N ASN A 174 -10.03 10.66 14.94
CA ASN A 174 -10.64 11.96 14.68
C ASN A 174 -9.64 13.04 14.21
N ASN A 175 -8.61 12.62 13.48
CA ASN A 175 -7.69 13.55 12.82
C ASN A 175 -8.12 13.72 11.37
N GLU A 176 -8.45 14.97 11.00
CA GLU A 176 -8.96 15.35 9.68
C GLU A 176 -8.04 14.96 8.52
N THR A 177 -6.75 14.80 8.77
CA THR A 177 -5.75 14.45 7.74
C THR A 177 -5.67 12.93 7.50
N ASN A 178 -6.05 12.09 8.47
CA ASN A 178 -6.01 10.63 8.34
C ASN A 178 -7.15 10.14 7.45
N LYS A 179 -6.86 9.83 6.18
CA LYS A 179 -7.91 9.60 5.19
C LYS A 179 -7.72 8.37 4.31
N ALA A 180 -6.51 7.83 4.20
CA ALA A 180 -6.27 6.65 3.37
C ALA A 180 -5.34 5.64 4.03
N MET A 181 -5.65 4.37 3.81
CA MET A 181 -4.70 3.28 3.93
C MET A 181 -4.14 2.98 2.54
N ILE A 182 -2.83 2.81 2.44
CA ILE A 182 -2.19 2.25 1.25
C ILE A 182 -1.90 0.79 1.58
N TYR A 183 -2.54 -0.16 0.92
CA TYR A 183 -2.33 -1.58 1.18
C TYR A 183 -1.42 -2.20 0.13
N CYS A 184 -0.39 -2.91 0.57
CA CYS A 184 0.49 -3.64 -0.31
C CYS A 184 0.91 -4.94 0.34
N VAL A 185 0.82 -6.05 -0.39
CA VAL A 185 1.48 -7.29 0.01
C VAL A 185 2.92 -7.22 -0.44
N GLY A 186 3.84 -7.26 0.52
CA GLY A 186 5.28 -7.24 0.24
C GLY A 186 5.80 -8.60 -0.25
N PRO A 187 6.93 -8.65 -0.97
CA PRO A 187 7.57 -9.89 -1.37
C PRO A 187 8.05 -10.70 -0.16
N LYS A 188 7.98 -12.03 -0.24
CA LYS A 188 8.53 -12.97 0.77
C LYS A 188 9.89 -13.50 0.34
N GLY A 189 10.91 -13.34 1.18
CA GLY A 189 12.27 -13.75 0.88
C GLY A 189 12.56 -15.24 1.03
N ARG A 190 11.75 -16.01 1.78
CA ARG A 190 12.07 -17.41 2.14
C ARG A 190 12.25 -18.36 0.94
N ARG A 191 11.76 -18.02 -0.25
CA ARG A 191 11.80 -18.87 -1.46
C ARG A 191 12.45 -18.20 -2.67
N SER A 192 13.06 -17.04 -2.50
CA SER A 192 13.71 -16.29 -3.58
C SER A 192 15.20 -16.14 -3.29
N THR A 193 15.95 -15.63 -4.28
CA THR A 193 17.34 -15.20 -4.03
C THR A 193 17.34 -13.83 -3.35
N ALA A 194 18.44 -13.49 -2.69
CA ALA A 194 18.63 -12.18 -2.08
C ALA A 194 18.47 -11.03 -3.09
N ASP A 195 19.01 -11.21 -4.31
CA ASP A 195 18.93 -10.20 -5.37
C ASP A 195 17.52 -10.04 -5.91
N ASN A 196 16.83 -11.15 -6.18
CA ASN A 196 15.43 -11.11 -6.59
C ASN A 196 14.55 -10.47 -5.50
N PHE A 197 14.83 -10.74 -4.22
CA PHE A 197 14.10 -10.14 -3.10
C PHE A 197 14.32 -8.62 -3.04
N LYS A 198 15.57 -8.17 -3.13
CA LYS A 198 15.89 -6.74 -3.19
C LYS A 198 15.23 -6.05 -4.39
N GLU A 199 15.25 -6.69 -5.56
CA GLU A 199 14.60 -6.17 -6.77
C GLU A 199 13.08 -6.07 -6.59
N ALA A 200 12.44 -7.09 -6.00
CA ALA A 200 11.00 -7.05 -5.71
C ALA A 200 10.64 -5.90 -4.74
N VAL A 201 11.45 -5.69 -3.70
CA VAL A 201 11.26 -4.59 -2.74
C VAL A 201 11.47 -3.23 -3.40
N TYR A 202 12.44 -3.12 -4.31
CA TYR A 202 12.65 -1.93 -5.13
C TYR A 202 11.43 -1.62 -6.00
N ILE A 203 10.87 -2.63 -6.67
CA ILE A 203 9.63 -2.50 -7.45
C ILE A 203 8.47 -2.02 -6.58
N VAL A 204 8.32 -2.54 -5.35
CA VAL A 204 7.29 -2.05 -4.41
C VAL A 204 7.45 -0.56 -4.12
N GLY A 205 8.67 -0.10 -3.83
CA GLY A 205 8.96 1.32 -3.62
C GLY A 205 8.56 2.19 -4.82
N LYS A 206 8.92 1.74 -6.03
CA LYS A 206 8.54 2.40 -7.28
C LYS A 206 7.03 2.46 -7.47
N ASN A 207 6.33 1.35 -7.22
CA ASN A 207 4.88 1.26 -7.38
C ASN A 207 4.12 2.14 -6.40
N ILE A 208 4.60 2.30 -5.15
CA ILE A 208 4.00 3.21 -4.18
C ILE A 208 3.98 4.64 -4.75
N ALA A 209 5.14 5.13 -5.21
CA ALA A 209 5.25 6.48 -5.75
C ALA A 209 4.40 6.68 -7.02
N THR A 210 4.40 5.69 -7.92
CA THR A 210 3.62 5.74 -9.17
C THR A 210 2.11 5.69 -8.92
N ALA A 211 1.63 4.87 -7.97
CA ALA A 211 0.23 4.82 -7.58
C ALA A 211 -0.25 6.17 -7.03
N ILE A 212 0.52 6.81 -6.15
CA ILE A 212 0.24 8.15 -5.62
C ILE A 212 0.21 9.19 -6.74
N TYR A 213 1.17 9.14 -7.66
CA TYR A 213 1.17 10.02 -8.84
C TYR A 213 -0.13 9.89 -9.64
N HIS A 214 -0.55 8.67 -9.99
CA HIS A 214 -1.78 8.47 -10.75
C HIS A 214 -3.03 8.90 -9.99
N TYR A 215 -3.05 8.70 -8.67
CA TYR A 215 -4.15 9.13 -7.82
C TYR A 215 -4.24 10.65 -7.78
N ASN A 216 -3.14 11.34 -7.47
CA ASN A 216 -3.09 12.80 -7.35
C ASN A 216 -3.36 13.56 -8.66
N ASN A 217 -3.29 12.89 -9.82
CA ASN A 217 -3.63 13.46 -11.12
C ASN A 217 -5.10 13.26 -11.52
N LYS A 218 -5.91 12.58 -10.70
CA LYS A 218 -7.35 12.55 -10.90
C LYS A 218 -7.98 13.87 -10.45
N ILE A 219 -8.81 14.45 -11.31
CA ILE A 219 -9.42 15.78 -11.14
C ILE A 219 -10.46 15.86 -10.00
N ASP A 220 -11.02 14.72 -9.62
CA ASP A 220 -12.13 14.56 -8.68
C ASP A 220 -11.68 14.05 -7.31
N THR A 221 -10.37 13.91 -7.09
CA THR A 221 -9.80 13.44 -5.83
C THR A 221 -9.10 14.57 -5.08
N LYS A 222 -9.10 14.49 -3.75
CA LYS A 222 -8.15 15.28 -2.95
C LYS A 222 -6.77 14.63 -3.11
N LYS A 223 -5.72 15.42 -3.26
CA LYS A 223 -4.36 14.89 -3.43
C LYS A 223 -3.82 14.40 -2.10
N ILE A 224 -3.17 13.23 -2.10
CA ILE A 224 -2.35 12.73 -0.99
C ILE A 224 -1.08 13.58 -0.95
N ASP A 225 -0.88 14.32 0.14
CA ASP A 225 0.26 15.23 0.34
C ASP A 225 1.23 14.74 1.43
N TYR A 226 0.86 13.68 2.16
CA TYR A 226 1.71 13.02 3.14
C TYR A 226 1.54 11.50 3.09
N VAL A 227 2.64 10.75 3.10
CA VAL A 227 2.62 9.30 3.10
C VAL A 227 3.55 8.74 4.16
N ARG A 228 3.02 7.93 5.08
CA ARG A 228 3.84 7.17 6.05
C ARG A 228 4.16 5.78 5.49
N ILE A 229 5.44 5.42 5.47
CA ILE A 229 5.98 4.18 4.92
C ILE A 229 6.63 3.38 6.05
N CYS A 230 6.16 2.15 6.25
CA CYS A 230 6.81 1.18 7.10
C CYS A 230 7.88 0.39 6.34
N LEU A 231 8.70 -0.36 7.07
CA LEU A 231 9.66 -1.32 6.48
C LEU A 231 8.93 -2.55 5.95
N ILE A 232 8.14 -2.37 4.87
CA ILE A 232 7.44 -3.46 4.19
C ILE A 232 8.44 -4.54 3.77
N SER A 233 8.09 -5.81 4.01
CA SER A 233 8.99 -6.96 3.88
C SER A 233 10.24 -6.97 4.77
N GLY A 234 10.36 -6.05 5.75
CA GLY A 234 11.43 -6.07 6.75
C GLY A 234 11.20 -7.03 7.92
N GLY A 235 9.95 -7.41 8.18
CA GLY A 235 9.60 -8.35 9.25
C GLY A 235 9.70 -9.82 8.84
N GLY A 236 8.66 -10.62 9.15
CA GLY A 236 8.62 -12.05 8.84
C GLY A 236 8.67 -12.42 7.35
N PHE A 237 8.62 -11.44 6.45
CA PHE A 237 8.76 -11.62 5.01
C PHE A 237 10.19 -11.41 4.51
N LYS A 238 11.11 -10.96 5.35
CA LYS A 238 12.48 -10.64 4.95
C LYS A 238 13.25 -11.87 4.48
N HIS A 239 14.12 -11.70 3.49
CA HIS A 239 15.14 -12.70 3.17
C HIS A 239 16.20 -12.77 4.29
N ASP A 240 16.64 -13.97 4.65
CA ASP A 240 17.55 -14.17 5.79
C ASP A 240 18.91 -13.48 5.60
N SER A 241 19.41 -13.47 4.37
CA SER A 241 20.70 -12.84 4.01
C SER A 241 20.63 -11.35 3.68
N VAL A 242 19.46 -10.71 3.78
CA VAL A 242 19.28 -9.29 3.46
C VAL A 242 19.01 -8.52 4.75
N SER A 243 19.76 -7.45 4.98
CA SER A 243 19.62 -6.61 6.17
C SER A 243 18.38 -5.69 6.10
N HIS A 244 17.93 -5.17 7.24
CA HIS A 244 16.87 -4.14 7.26
C HIS A 244 17.27 -2.87 6.50
N ILE A 245 18.56 -2.52 6.54
CA ILE A 245 19.09 -1.36 5.82
C ILE A 245 18.98 -1.59 4.31
N GLU A 246 19.38 -2.76 3.80
CA GLU A 246 19.23 -3.08 2.37
C GLU A 246 17.75 -3.07 1.91
N VAL A 247 16.82 -3.55 2.75
CA VAL A 247 15.37 -3.44 2.46
C VAL A 247 14.96 -1.96 2.36
N ALA A 248 15.35 -1.14 3.34
CA ALA A 248 15.06 0.29 3.33
C ALA A 248 15.69 1.00 2.12
N GLU A 249 16.92 0.64 1.75
CA GLU A 249 17.60 1.17 0.58
C GLU A 249 16.83 0.88 -0.71
N CYS A 250 16.35 -0.35 -0.89
CA CYS A 250 15.53 -0.75 -2.04
C CYS A 250 14.24 0.08 -2.11
N ILE A 251 13.52 0.24 -1.00
CA ILE A 251 12.28 1.04 -0.96
C ILE A 251 12.57 2.50 -1.36
N ILE A 252 13.57 3.14 -0.75
CA ILE A 252 13.93 4.54 -1.02
C ILE A 252 14.37 4.71 -2.47
N LYS A 253 15.25 3.83 -2.97
CA LYS A 253 15.71 3.81 -4.37
C LYS A 253 14.53 3.74 -5.35
N GLY A 254 13.59 2.82 -5.12
CA GLY A 254 12.40 2.66 -5.97
C GLY A 254 11.55 3.92 -6.02
N ILE A 255 11.25 4.51 -4.86
CA ILE A 255 10.50 5.77 -4.77
C ILE A 255 11.24 6.89 -5.50
N HIS A 256 12.55 7.04 -5.25
CA HIS A 256 13.35 8.10 -5.83
C HIS A 256 13.44 8.00 -7.35
N GLU A 257 13.64 6.80 -7.89
CA GLU A 257 13.70 6.58 -9.33
C GLU A 257 12.37 6.80 -10.03
N ALA A 258 11.24 6.49 -9.38
CA ALA A 258 9.92 6.82 -9.92
C ALA A 258 9.77 8.33 -10.20
N HIS A 259 10.32 9.18 -9.33
CA HIS A 259 10.32 10.64 -9.53
C HIS A 259 11.35 11.10 -10.57
N LYS A 260 12.53 10.46 -10.64
CA LYS A 260 13.57 10.84 -11.61
C LYS A 260 13.29 10.40 -13.04
N ALA A 261 12.76 9.20 -13.22
CA ALA A 261 12.58 8.58 -14.54
C ALA A 261 11.59 9.34 -15.43
N ASN A 262 10.76 10.21 -14.85
CA ASN A 262 9.73 10.90 -15.59
C ASN A 262 9.39 12.24 -14.93
N ILE A 263 10.16 13.29 -15.24
CA ILE A 263 9.99 14.65 -14.68
C ILE A 263 8.55 15.17 -14.89
N ASN A 264 7.87 14.71 -15.95
CA ASN A 264 6.48 15.07 -16.26
C ASN A 264 5.44 14.13 -15.62
N LYS A 265 5.86 13.10 -14.87
CA LYS A 265 5.00 12.15 -14.16
C LYS A 265 5.40 11.96 -12.69
N GLN A 266 5.62 13.06 -11.98
CA GLN A 266 5.95 13.05 -10.55
C GLN A 266 4.78 13.56 -9.71
N ALA A 267 4.59 12.98 -8.52
CA ALA A 267 3.65 13.54 -7.55
C ALA A 267 4.27 14.79 -6.91
N GLU A 268 3.66 15.95 -7.14
CA GLU A 268 4.11 17.22 -6.56
C GLU A 268 3.55 17.41 -5.14
N ASN A 269 4.34 18.07 -4.28
CA ASN A 269 4.01 18.39 -2.89
C ASN A 269 3.64 17.16 -2.03
N VAL A 270 4.42 16.09 -2.17
CA VAL A 270 4.26 14.87 -1.35
C VAL A 270 5.44 14.70 -0.41
N VAL A 271 5.14 14.44 0.87
CA VAL A 271 6.14 13.97 1.85
C VAL A 271 6.08 12.45 1.94
N TYR A 272 7.23 11.81 1.71
CA TYR A 272 7.46 10.42 2.03
C TYR A 272 8.12 10.34 3.41
N ASN A 273 7.31 10.05 4.42
CA ASN A 273 7.72 9.88 5.80
C ASN A 273 8.00 8.41 6.09
N PHE A 274 9.21 8.10 6.52
CA PHE A 274 9.60 6.74 6.88
C PHE A 274 9.43 6.53 8.38
N ALA A 275 8.65 5.51 8.74
CA ALA A 275 8.44 5.11 10.12
C ALA A 275 9.75 4.66 10.77
N TYR A 276 9.87 4.88 12.08
CA TYR A 276 11.03 4.44 12.83
C TYR A 276 11.06 2.91 12.91
N ASP A 277 12.16 2.32 12.43
CA ASP A 277 12.51 0.91 12.58
C ASP A 277 14.03 0.83 12.84
N ASN A 278 14.43 1.04 14.10
CA ASN A 278 15.83 1.05 14.52
C ASN A 278 16.74 1.95 13.66
N ASP A 279 16.17 3.08 13.21
CA ASP A 279 16.82 4.09 12.36
C ASP A 279 17.33 3.58 10.99
N VAL A 280 16.82 2.43 10.51
CA VAL A 280 17.34 1.80 9.27
C VAL A 280 17.08 2.65 8.03
N PHE A 281 15.96 3.41 7.99
CA PHE A 281 15.64 4.27 6.85
C PHE A 281 16.56 5.48 6.75
N ARG A 282 16.96 6.08 7.88
CA ARG A 282 17.92 7.19 7.88
C ARG A 282 19.29 6.71 7.42
N GLN A 283 19.76 5.59 7.97
CA GLN A 283 21.01 4.95 7.55
C GLN A 283 21.00 4.59 6.06
N ALA A 284 19.90 4.00 5.58
CA ALA A 284 19.73 3.70 4.16
C ALA A 284 19.78 4.97 3.30
N PHE A 285 19.08 6.04 3.69
CA PHE A 285 19.12 7.30 2.96
C PHE A 285 20.54 7.90 2.87
N ASP A 286 21.28 7.89 3.98
CA ASP A 286 22.66 8.37 4.05
C ASP A 286 23.60 7.53 3.17
N ASN A 287 23.43 6.20 3.16
CA ASN A 287 24.19 5.28 2.31
C ASN A 287 23.96 5.55 0.81
N LEU A 288 22.72 5.88 0.44
CA LEU A 288 22.33 6.04 -0.95
C LEU A 288 22.80 7.36 -1.58
N GLN A 289 23.15 8.36 -0.76
CA GLN A 289 23.65 9.67 -1.22
C GLN A 289 22.73 10.31 -2.30
N LEU A 290 21.41 10.25 -2.10
CA LEU A 290 20.40 10.70 -3.09
C LEU A 290 20.16 12.22 -3.12
N LEU A 291 21.16 13.02 -2.74
CA LEU A 291 21.12 14.48 -2.70
C LEU A 291 22.21 15.09 -3.59
#